data_AF-A0A953W5C8-F1
#
_entry.id   AF-A0A953W5C8-F1
#
_cell.length_a   1.000
_cell.length_b   1.000
_cell.length_c   1.000
_cell.angle_alpha   90.00
_cell.angle_beta   90.00
_cell.angle_gamma   90.00
#
_symmetry.space_group_name_H-M   'P 1'
#
loop_
_entity.id
_entity.type
_entity.pdbx_description
1 polymer ?
#
loop_
_entity_poly.entity_id
_entity_poly.type
_entity_poly.pdbx_seq_one_letter_code
_entity_poly.pdbx_strand_id
1 'polypeptide(L)'
;MDFEALNRRFEKARNSRGTWDDTFQQIAERVLPQMADFVSQREKGARRTEKMYDATAALAAQRATAAVASFFWPSNQRYQKLTTDDQALNKVHRVKAYLEAVTDTLFAS
;
A
#
# COMPACT_ATOMS: atom_id res chain seq x y z
N MET A 1 -14.81 22.73 -14.88
CA MET A 1 -14.80 21.99 -13.60
C MET A 1 -14.65 23.04 -12.51
N ASP A 2 -15.61 23.16 -11.60
CA ASP A 2 -15.62 24.23 -10.59
C ASP A 2 -14.67 23.88 -9.43
N PHE A 3 -13.67 24.73 -9.19
CA PHE A 3 -12.66 24.55 -8.15
C PHE A 3 -13.29 24.56 -6.75
N GLU A 4 -14.34 25.36 -6.54
CA GLU A 4 -15.01 25.46 -5.24
C GLU A 4 -15.74 24.16 -4.90
N ALA A 5 -16.42 23.56 -5.88
CA ALA A 5 -17.04 22.25 -5.74
C ALA A 5 -16.01 21.15 -5.42
N LEU A 6 -14.84 21.17 -6.07
CA LEU A 6 -13.76 20.22 -5.80
C LEU A 6 -13.21 20.38 -4.38
N ASN A 7 -12.95 21.61 -3.94
CA ASN A 7 -12.45 21.90 -2.60
C ASN A 7 -13.44 21.45 -1.51
N ARG A 8 -14.73 21.71 -1.70
CA ARG A 8 -15.80 21.26 -0.79
C ARG A 8 -15.85 19.74 -0.66
N ARG A 9 -15.68 19.02 -1.77
CA ARG A 9 -15.63 17.55 -1.79
C ARG A 9 -14.38 17.03 -1.08
N PHE A 10 -13.23 17.67 -1.30
CA PHE A 10 -11.97 17.33 -0.63
C PHE A 10 -12.08 17.51 0.88
N GLU A 11 -12.55 18.67 1.35
CA GLU A 11 -12.69 18.93 2.80
C GLU A 11 -13.69 17.98 3.46
N LYS A 12 -14.80 17.63 2.78
CA LYS A 12 -15.72 16.59 3.26
C LYS A 12 -15.01 15.24 3.43
N ALA A 13 -14.25 14.80 2.42
CA ALA A 13 -13.52 13.53 2.48
C ALA A 13 -12.42 13.55 3.55
N ARG A 14 -11.71 14.66 3.71
CA ARG A 14 -10.71 14.88 4.75
C ARG A 14 -11.32 14.75 6.14
N ASN A 15 -12.46 15.39 6.37
CA ASN A 15 -13.17 15.30 7.65
C ASN A 15 -13.64 13.87 7.93
N SER A 16 -14.13 13.15 6.92
CA SER A 16 -14.50 11.73 7.06
C SER A 16 -13.30 10.83 7.36
N ARG A 17 -12.08 11.19 6.91
CA ARG A 17 -10.86 10.44 7.22
C ARG A 17 -10.36 10.68 8.65
N GLY A 18 -10.73 11.78 9.31
CA GLY A 18 -10.19 12.16 10.63
C GLY A 18 -10.30 11.07 11.70
N THR A 19 -11.40 10.31 11.72
CA THR A 19 -11.56 9.16 12.65
C THR A 19 -10.55 8.04 12.41
N TRP A 20 -10.20 7.81 11.13
CA TRP A 20 -9.17 6.83 10.75
C TRP A 20 -7.78 7.34 11.11
N ASP A 21 -7.50 8.62 10.87
CA ASP A 21 -6.22 9.24 11.22
C ASP A 21 -5.94 9.10 12.73
N ASP A 22 -6.94 9.30 13.59
CA ASP A 22 -6.80 9.07 15.04
C ASP A 22 -6.54 7.60 15.39
N THR A 23 -7.30 6.67 14.79
CA THR A 23 -7.07 5.23 15.02
C THR A 23 -5.67 4.81 14.57
N PHE A 24 -5.22 5.27 13.41
CA PHE A 24 -3.88 4.97 12.89
C PHE A 24 -2.78 5.61 13.71
N GLN A 25 -2.99 6.82 14.24
CA GLN A 25 -2.07 7.43 15.21
C GLN A 25 -1.90 6.52 16.43
N GLN A 26 -3.00 6.07 17.04
CA GLN A 26 -2.94 5.24 18.23
C GLN A 26 -2.24 3.88 17.98
N ILE A 27 -2.47 3.27 16.83
CA ILE A 27 -1.79 2.02 16.43
C ILE A 27 -0.31 2.29 16.18
N ALA A 28 0.04 3.29 15.38
CA ALA A 28 1.41 3.58 15.00
C ALA A 28 2.28 3.91 16.22
N GLU A 29 1.77 4.65 17.21
CA GLU A 29 2.50 4.95 18.44
C GLU A 29 2.91 3.71 19.26
N ARG A 30 2.22 2.58 19.07
CA ARG A 30 2.46 1.32 19.80
C ARG A 30 3.16 0.26 18.95
N VAL A 31 2.94 0.27 17.64
CA VAL A 31 3.39 -0.78 16.71
C VAL A 31 4.54 -0.29 15.82
N LEU A 32 4.47 0.94 15.31
CA LEU A 32 5.38 1.46 14.30
C LEU A 32 5.60 2.97 14.49
N PRO A 33 6.27 3.39 15.57
CA PRO A 33 6.28 4.78 16.04
C PRO A 33 6.94 5.77 15.06
N GLN A 34 7.79 5.29 14.17
CA GLN A 34 8.37 6.10 13.09
C GLN A 34 7.32 6.57 12.07
N MET A 35 6.14 5.94 12.01
CA MET A 35 5.02 6.33 11.13
C MET A 35 3.88 7.02 11.90
N ALA A 36 4.06 7.33 13.19
CA ALA A 36 3.03 7.91 14.05
C ALA A 36 2.87 9.43 13.88
N ASP A 37 2.72 9.89 12.63
CA ASP A 37 2.54 11.30 12.28
C ASP A 37 1.23 11.51 11.48
N PHE A 38 0.14 10.84 11.88
CA PHE A 38 -1.18 10.91 11.22
C PHE A 38 -1.98 12.14 11.68
N VAL A 39 -2.04 12.40 12.99
CA VAL A 39 -2.78 13.53 13.58
C VAL A 39 -1.83 14.65 14.00
N SER A 40 -0.68 14.30 14.57
CA SER A 40 0.30 15.27 15.08
C SER A 40 1.67 15.01 14.45
N GLN A 41 2.33 16.06 13.96
CA GLN A 41 3.74 15.97 13.58
C GLN A 41 4.62 16.18 14.81
N ARG A 42 5.48 15.21 15.12
CA ARG A 42 6.45 15.36 16.21
C ARG A 42 7.71 16.08 15.75
N GLU A 43 8.34 16.80 16.68
CA GLU A 43 9.63 17.46 16.43
C GLU A 43 10.71 16.46 16.00
N LYS A 44 11.62 16.92 15.15
CA LYS A 44 12.75 16.10 14.70
C LYS A 44 13.65 15.76 15.89
N GLY A 45 13.97 14.49 16.07
CA GLY A 45 14.80 14.01 17.17
C GLY A 45 14.04 13.74 18.48
N ALA A 46 12.74 14.04 18.54
CA ALA A 46 11.91 13.65 19.68
C ALA A 46 11.86 12.12 19.82
N ARG A 47 11.82 11.63 21.06
CA ARG A 47 11.61 10.21 21.33
C ARG A 47 10.24 9.79 20.80
N ARG A 48 10.18 8.59 20.21
CA ARG A 48 8.94 8.07 19.58
C ARG A 48 8.43 6.77 20.23
N THR A 49 9.21 6.17 21.12
CA THR A 49 8.94 4.85 21.73
C THR A 49 8.24 4.93 23.08
N GLU A 50 7.75 6.09 23.52
CA GLU A 50 7.19 6.27 24.87
C GLU A 50 5.92 5.44 25.11
N LYS A 51 5.16 5.18 24.04
CA LYS A 51 3.90 4.43 24.08
C LYS A 51 4.08 2.95 23.73
N MET A 52 5.29 2.51 23.40
CA MET A 52 5.60 1.10 23.16
C MET A 52 5.80 0.38 24.49
N TYR A 53 5.11 -0.73 24.69
CA TYR A 53 5.32 -1.59 25.86
C TYR A 53 6.59 -2.43 25.69
N ASP A 54 6.72 -3.10 24.55
CA ASP A 54 7.86 -3.93 24.16
C ASP A 54 8.01 -3.96 22.62
N ALA A 55 8.92 -4.82 22.12
CA ALA A 55 9.14 -4.98 20.68
C ALA A 55 8.19 -5.99 20.00
N THR A 56 7.33 -6.70 20.75
CA THR A 56 6.55 -7.84 20.24
C THR A 56 5.62 -7.43 19.11
N ALA A 57 4.86 -6.34 19.30
CA ALA A 57 3.92 -5.83 18.30
C ALA A 57 4.63 -5.37 17.01
N ALA A 58 5.75 -4.64 17.15
CA ALA A 58 6.54 -4.16 16.01
C ALA A 58 7.10 -5.34 15.18
N LEU A 59 7.68 -6.34 15.86
CA LEU A 59 8.21 -7.53 15.21
C LEU A 59 7.11 -8.35 14.52
N ALA A 60 5.95 -8.50 15.16
CA ALA A 60 4.81 -9.20 14.58
C ALA A 60 4.31 -8.50 13.30
N ALA A 61 4.20 -7.17 13.31
CA ALA A 61 3.76 -6.40 12.14
C ALA A 61 4.74 -6.52 10.97
N GLN A 62 6.05 -6.47 11.25
CA GLN A 62 7.08 -6.68 10.22
C GLN A 62 7.01 -8.09 9.64
N ARG A 63 6.88 -9.12 10.48
CA ARG A 63 6.74 -10.53 10.02
C ARG A 63 5.48 -10.73 9.20
N ALA A 64 4.36 -10.16 9.62
CA ALA A 64 3.11 -10.24 8.87
C ALA A 64 3.24 -9.56 7.50
N THR A 65 3.83 -8.37 7.46
CA THR A 65 4.08 -7.65 6.19
C THR A 65 4.99 -8.46 5.27
N ALA A 66 6.07 -9.03 5.78
CA ALA A 66 6.98 -9.87 5.00
C ALA A 66 6.29 -11.13 4.46
N ALA A 67 5.45 -11.79 5.26
CA ALA A 67 4.68 -12.94 4.83
C ALA A 67 3.68 -12.58 3.73
N VAL A 68 2.92 -11.49 3.89
CA VAL A 68 1.98 -10.97 2.89
C VAL A 68 2.71 -10.60 1.60
N ALA A 69 3.79 -9.83 1.69
CA ALA A 69 4.59 -9.43 0.53
C ALA A 69 5.15 -10.65 -0.22
N SER A 70 5.64 -11.65 0.50
CA SER A 70 6.16 -12.89 -0.11
C SER A 70 5.08 -13.69 -0.83
N PHE A 71 3.84 -13.61 -0.36
CA PHE A 71 2.71 -14.32 -0.96
C PHE A 71 2.16 -13.60 -2.20
N PHE A 72 1.96 -12.28 -2.13
CA PHE A 72 1.33 -11.51 -3.21
C PHE A 72 2.32 -11.03 -4.27
N TRP A 73 3.54 -10.68 -3.87
CA TRP A 73 4.57 -10.10 -4.74
C TRP A 73 5.93 -10.79 -4.56
N PRO A 74 6.01 -12.11 -4.85
CA PRO A 74 7.28 -12.82 -4.82
C PRO A 74 8.28 -12.16 -5.78
N SER A 75 9.52 -11.95 -5.30
CA SER A 75 10.58 -11.33 -6.11
C SER A 75 11.17 -12.27 -7.17
N ASN A 76 10.94 -13.58 -7.04
CA ASN A 76 11.51 -14.61 -7.90
C ASN A 76 10.52 -15.18 -8.93
N GLN A 77 9.28 -14.70 -8.98
CA GLN A 77 8.23 -15.21 -9.86
C GLN A 77 7.35 -14.08 -10.39
N ARG A 78 6.77 -14.28 -11.58
CA ARG A 78 5.72 -13.40 -12.11
C ARG A 78 4.43 -13.67 -11.35
N TYR A 79 3.92 -12.66 -10.65
CA TYR A 79 2.67 -12.75 -9.91
C TYR A 79 1.43 -12.31 -10.71
N GLN A 80 1.63 -11.79 -11.93
CA GLN A 80 0.56 -11.36 -12.84
C GLN A 80 0.91 -11.74 -14.28
N LYS A 81 -0.13 -11.87 -15.12
CA LYS A 81 -0.03 -12.09 -16.56
C LYS A 81 -1.06 -11.26 -17.29
N LEU A 82 -0.67 -10.68 -18.42
CA LEU A 82 -1.58 -9.94 -19.29
C LEU A 82 -2.45 -10.89 -20.12
N THR A 83 -3.73 -10.57 -20.20
CA THR A 83 -4.73 -11.28 -21.01
C THR A 83 -5.64 -10.26 -21.70
N THR A 84 -6.46 -10.72 -22.64
CA THR A 84 -7.52 -9.89 -23.24
C THR A 84 -8.88 -10.27 -22.66
N ASP A 85 -9.82 -9.31 -22.61
CA ASP A 85 -11.21 -9.60 -22.22
C ASP A 85 -11.92 -10.50 -23.26
N ASP A 86 -11.47 -10.47 -24.51
CA ASP A 86 -11.98 -11.32 -25.59
C ASP A 86 -11.31 -12.71 -25.58
N GLN A 87 -12.09 -13.75 -25.24
CA GLN A 87 -11.63 -15.13 -25.23
C GLN A 87 -11.14 -15.66 -26.59
N ALA A 88 -11.63 -15.13 -27.70
CA ALA A 88 -11.17 -15.52 -29.03
C ALA A 88 -9.73 -15.03 -29.28
N LEU A 89 -9.42 -13.80 -28.89
CA LEU A 89 -8.07 -13.24 -29.00
C LEU A 89 -7.07 -13.98 -28.12
N ASN A 90 -7.48 -14.41 -26.92
CA ASN A 90 -6.66 -15.26 -26.06
C ASN A 90 -6.32 -16.63 -26.68
N LYS A 91 -7.03 -17.09 -27.72
CA LYS A 91 -6.69 -18.33 -28.45
C LYS A 91 -5.67 -18.10 -29.57
N VAL A 92 -5.55 -16.86 -30.05
CA VAL A 92 -4.64 -16.50 -31.14
C VAL A 92 -3.19 -16.51 -30.65
N HIS A 93 -2.35 -17.36 -31.25
CA HIS A 93 -0.96 -17.55 -30.82
C HIS A 93 -0.14 -16.25 -30.80
N ARG A 94 -0.23 -15.42 -31.86
CA ARG A 94 0.48 -14.13 -31.92
C ARG A 94 0.11 -13.17 -30.78
N VAL A 95 -1.15 -13.18 -30.34
CA VAL A 95 -1.63 -12.31 -29.26
C VAL A 95 -1.05 -12.78 -27.93
N LYS A 96 -1.09 -14.09 -27.68
CA LYS A 96 -0.44 -14.71 -26.51
C LYS A 96 1.05 -14.38 -26.44
N ALA A 97 1.76 -14.56 -27.54
CA ALA A 97 3.20 -14.31 -27.60
C ALA A 97 3.54 -12.83 -27.33
N TYR A 98 2.75 -11.92 -27.91
CA TYR A 98 2.91 -10.48 -27.65
C TYR A 98 2.65 -10.13 -26.18
N LEU A 99 1.54 -10.59 -25.60
CA LEU A 99 1.21 -10.31 -24.20
C LEU A 99 2.22 -10.94 -23.22
N GLU A 100 2.77 -12.10 -23.56
CA GLU A 100 3.88 -12.68 -22.80
C GLU A 100 5.09 -11.75 -22.87
N ALA A 101 5.55 -11.33 -24.05
CA ALA A 101 6.68 -10.41 -24.19
C ALA A 101 6.49 -9.06 -23.45
N VAL A 102 5.27 -8.51 -23.43
CA VAL A 102 4.97 -7.31 -22.64
C VAL A 102 4.98 -7.62 -21.14
N THR A 103 4.47 -8.78 -20.73
CA THR A 103 4.57 -9.24 -19.34
C THR A 103 6.04 -9.38 -18.93
N ASP A 104 6.89 -9.96 -19.78
CA ASP A 104 8.34 -10.07 -19.56
C ASP A 104 8.98 -8.69 -19.34
N THR A 105 8.58 -7.70 -20.14
CA THR A 105 9.07 -6.32 -20.02
C THR A 105 8.62 -5.66 -18.72
N LEU A 106 7.39 -5.92 -18.27
CA LEU A 106 6.87 -5.41 -16.99
C LEU A 106 7.65 -5.93 -15.79
N PHE A 107 8.14 -7.17 -15.87
CA PHE A 107 8.91 -7.83 -14.81
C PHE A 107 10.43 -7.77 -15.02
N ALA A 108 10.90 -7.15 -16.10
CA ALA A 108 12.32 -6.90 -16.32
C ALA A 108 12.80 -5.85 -15.30
N SER A 109 13.63 -6.31 -14.36
CA SER A 109 14.29 -5.47 -13.33
C SER A 109 15.68 -5.08 -13.79
#